data_AF-A0A679FTE8-F1
#
_entry.id   AF-A0A679FTE8-F1
#
_cell.length_a   1.000
_cell.length_b   1.000
_cell.length_c   1.000
_cell.angle_alpha   90.00
_cell.angle_beta   90.00
_cell.angle_gamma   90.00
#
_symmetry.space_group_name_H-M   'P 1'
#
loop_
_entity.id
_entity.type
_entity.pdbx_description
1 polymer ?
#
loop_
_entity_poly.entity_id
_entity_poly.type
_entity_poly.pdbx_seq_one_letter_code
_entity_poly.pdbx_strand_id
1 'polypeptide(L)'
;MESDTIQRERLRLKKVDKKAKLDEWHPKKIALANEWIENEQTQMKRPIIRGAIFICELGENIGTEQNGERPVLIISNDRINRTSGSVKVAPLTTKLKTKIITDRKGKTKIVPRLATHYFLKKEVYPFLAQTSAVKLEELTTVNKVRLKQHIGNIDNNDLNKIMNRVKWVFDL
;
A
#
# COMPACT_ATOMS: atom_id res chain seq x y z
N MET A 1 20.06 32.01 -1.17
CA MET A 1 18.95 31.74 -0.23
C MET A 1 17.66 32.09 -0.96
N GLU A 2 16.66 31.19 -0.94
CA GLU A 2 15.33 31.48 -1.51
C GLU A 2 14.73 32.65 -0.71
N SER A 3 14.15 33.64 -1.39
CA SER A 3 13.52 34.80 -0.71
C SER A 3 12.30 34.34 0.10
N ASP A 4 12.11 34.90 1.30
CA ASP A 4 10.96 34.64 2.18
C ASP A 4 9.61 34.71 1.44
N THR A 5 9.49 35.63 0.48
CA THR A 5 8.28 35.80 -0.34
C THR A 5 8.02 34.56 -1.21
N ILE A 6 9.06 34.01 -1.84
CA ILE A 6 8.99 32.81 -2.68
C ILE A 6 8.61 31.60 -1.82
N GLN A 7 9.21 31.47 -0.63
CA GLN A 7 8.90 30.38 0.30
C GLN A 7 7.45 30.43 0.77
N ARG A 8 6.92 31.62 1.12
CA ARG A 8 5.52 31.81 1.53
C ARG A 8 4.56 31.43 0.41
N GLU A 9 4.83 31.86 -0.82
CA GLU A 9 3.96 31.54 -1.96
C GLU A 9 3.97 30.03 -2.26
N ARG A 10 5.14 29.39 -2.22
CA ARG A 10 5.24 27.93 -2.36
C ARG A 10 4.43 27.17 -1.31
N LEU A 11 4.46 27.63 -0.05
CA LEU A 11 3.66 27.04 1.02
C LEU A 11 2.15 27.24 0.80
N ARG A 12 1.75 28.43 0.33
CA ARG A 12 0.37 28.71 -0.03
C ARG A 12 -0.12 27.78 -1.13
N LEU A 13 0.64 27.64 -2.22
CA LEU A 13 0.30 26.76 -3.34
C LEU A 13 0.16 25.30 -2.90
N LYS A 14 1.08 24.80 -2.05
CA LYS A 14 0.98 23.45 -1.47
C LYS A 14 -0.31 23.26 -0.65
N LYS A 15 -0.71 24.25 0.14
CA LYS A 15 -1.96 24.20 0.93
C LYS A 15 -3.20 24.18 0.03
N VAL A 16 -3.19 25.00 -1.03
CA VAL A 16 -4.30 25.05 -2.01
C VAL A 16 -4.44 23.72 -2.75
N ASP A 17 -3.34 23.17 -3.28
CA ASP A 17 -3.33 21.85 -3.93
C ASP A 17 -3.81 20.74 -2.99
N LYS A 18 -3.34 20.77 -1.73
CA LYS A 18 -3.77 19.79 -0.72
C LYS A 18 -5.27 19.87 -0.44
N LYS A 19 -5.80 21.09 -0.31
CA LYS A 19 -7.23 21.32 -0.11
C LYS A 19 -8.03 20.76 -1.30
N ALA A 20 -7.63 21.06 -2.53
CA ALA A 20 -8.32 20.58 -3.72
C ALA A 20 -8.41 19.05 -3.78
N LYS A 21 -7.32 18.33 -3.44
CA LYS A 21 -7.32 16.86 -3.38
C LYS A 21 -8.23 16.30 -2.29
N LEU A 22 -8.28 16.96 -1.14
CA LEU A 22 -9.19 16.58 -0.05
C LEU A 22 -10.66 16.80 -0.45
N ASP A 23 -10.95 17.92 -1.11
CA ASP A 23 -12.28 18.24 -1.62
C ASP A 23 -12.71 17.24 -2.71
N GLU A 24 -11.80 16.80 -3.59
CA GLU A 24 -12.07 15.73 -4.57
C GLU A 24 -12.30 14.36 -3.92
N TRP A 25 -11.57 14.07 -2.84
CA TRP A 25 -11.69 12.80 -2.11
C TRP A 25 -13.00 12.71 -1.31
N HIS A 26 -13.47 13.82 -0.74
CA HIS A 26 -14.65 13.86 0.12
C HIS A 26 -15.89 13.15 -0.45
N PRO A 27 -16.37 13.46 -1.68
CA PRO A 27 -17.53 12.76 -2.25
C PRO A 27 -17.27 11.27 -2.51
N LYS A 28 -16.04 10.89 -2.92
CA LYS A 28 -15.68 9.47 -3.12
C LYS A 28 -15.72 8.71 -1.78
N LYS A 29 -15.31 9.35 -0.69
CA LYS A 29 -15.40 8.79 0.66
C LYS A 29 -16.86 8.56 1.08
N ILE A 30 -17.76 9.49 0.76
CA ILE A 30 -19.20 9.33 1.01
C ILE A 30 -19.75 8.14 0.20
N ALA A 31 -19.40 8.05 -1.08
CA ALA A 31 -19.85 6.95 -1.94
C ALA A 31 -19.42 5.57 -1.39
N LEU A 32 -18.17 5.43 -0.95
CA LEU A 32 -17.68 4.19 -0.33
C LEU A 32 -18.38 3.86 0.99
N ALA A 33 -18.75 4.88 1.78
CA ALA A 33 -19.50 4.69 3.01
C ALA A 33 -20.92 4.19 2.73
N ASN A 34 -21.59 4.77 1.73
CA ASN A 34 -22.92 4.34 1.30
C ASN A 34 -22.87 2.92 0.71
N GLU A 35 -21.89 2.61 -0.14
CA GLU A 35 -21.71 1.27 -0.71
C GLU A 35 -21.55 0.22 0.39
N TRP A 36 -20.82 0.52 1.46
CA TRP A 36 -20.71 -0.37 2.61
C TRP A 36 -22.07 -0.59 3.29
N ILE A 37 -22.81 0.49 3.58
CA ILE A 37 -24.12 0.41 4.26
C ILE A 37 -25.10 -0.43 3.44
N GLU A 38 -25.14 -0.23 2.12
CA GLU A 38 -26.03 -0.94 1.21
C GLU A 38 -25.65 -2.42 1.05
N ASN A 39 -24.37 -2.75 1.16
CA ASN A 39 -23.83 -4.06 0.81
C ASN A 39 -23.09 -4.76 1.96
N GLU A 40 -23.37 -4.41 3.21
CA GLU A 40 -22.59 -4.87 4.36
C GLU A 40 -22.46 -6.41 4.41
N GLN A 41 -23.58 -7.13 4.27
CA GLN A 41 -23.56 -8.60 4.34
C GLN A 41 -22.74 -9.25 3.23
N THR A 42 -22.80 -8.71 2.01
CA THR A 42 -22.05 -9.25 0.86
C THR A 42 -20.57 -8.90 0.98
N GLN A 43 -20.24 -7.67 1.39
CA GLN A 43 -18.88 -7.22 1.66
C GLN A 43 -18.24 -8.03 2.79
N MET A 44 -18.96 -8.32 3.87
CA MET A 44 -18.51 -9.17 4.97
C MET A 44 -18.13 -10.57 4.49
N LYS A 45 -18.94 -11.16 3.60
CA LYS A 45 -18.75 -12.50 3.04
C LYS A 45 -17.68 -12.58 1.94
N ARG A 46 -17.12 -11.45 1.47
CA ARG A 46 -16.08 -11.47 0.42
C ARG A 46 -14.89 -12.35 0.87
N PRO A 47 -14.50 -13.35 0.06
CA PRO A 47 -13.38 -14.21 0.36
C PRO A 47 -12.08 -13.44 0.09
N ILE A 48 -11.43 -12.99 1.16
CA ILE A 48 -10.14 -12.32 1.10
C ILE A 48 -9.11 -13.21 1.79
N ILE A 49 -8.05 -13.56 1.06
CA ILE A 49 -6.98 -14.43 1.55
C ILE A 49 -5.68 -13.65 1.71
N ARG A 50 -4.87 -14.07 2.67
CA ARG A 50 -3.53 -13.56 2.89
C ARG A 50 -2.64 -13.86 1.69
N GLY A 51 -1.80 -12.90 1.31
CA GLY A 51 -0.97 -13.02 0.10
C GLY A 51 -1.67 -12.56 -1.18
N ALA A 52 -2.98 -12.30 -1.14
CA ALA A 52 -3.67 -11.70 -2.28
C ALA A 52 -3.26 -10.24 -2.48
N ILE A 53 -3.25 -9.80 -3.73
CA ILE A 53 -3.04 -8.41 -4.13
C ILE A 53 -4.31 -7.88 -4.76
N PHE A 54 -4.77 -6.74 -4.25
CA PHE A 54 -5.96 -6.04 -4.73
C PHE A 54 -5.60 -4.62 -5.12
N ILE A 55 -6.29 -4.07 -6.13
CA ILE A 55 -6.39 -2.62 -6.26
C ILE A 55 -7.23 -2.09 -5.10
N CYS A 56 -6.75 -1.06 -4.41
CA CYS A 56 -7.40 -0.48 -3.25
C CYS A 56 -7.42 1.04 -3.33
N GLU A 57 -8.56 1.63 -2.97
CA GLU A 57 -8.70 3.08 -2.78
C GLU A 57 -8.26 3.48 -1.36
N LEU A 58 -7.04 3.99 -1.24
CA LEU A 58 -6.53 4.51 0.05
C LEU A 58 -7.04 5.92 0.32
N GLY A 59 -7.56 6.63 -0.69
CA GLY A 59 -8.07 7.99 -0.58
C GLY A 59 -6.96 9.03 -0.54
N GLU A 60 -7.30 10.26 -0.14
CA GLU A 60 -6.30 11.31 0.09
C GLU A 60 -5.79 11.27 1.54
N ASN A 61 -4.47 11.32 1.72
CA ASN A 61 -3.83 11.28 3.04
C ASN A 61 -3.87 12.64 3.75
N ILE A 62 -3.30 12.71 4.96
CA ILE A 62 -2.98 13.99 5.61
C ILE A 62 -1.55 14.41 5.27
N GLY A 63 -0.58 13.52 5.52
CA GLY A 63 0.85 13.78 5.36
C GLY A 63 1.52 12.85 4.35
N THR A 64 2.41 11.99 4.85
CA THR A 64 3.25 11.11 4.01
C THR A 64 2.72 9.68 3.87
N GLU A 65 1.59 9.37 4.50
CA GLU A 65 0.92 8.06 4.41
C GLU A 65 0.72 7.68 2.94
N GLN A 66 0.81 6.39 2.61
CA GLN A 66 0.44 5.98 1.25
C GLN A 66 -1.03 6.24 0.97
N ASN A 67 -1.28 6.88 -0.18
CA ASN A 67 -2.59 7.35 -0.61
C ASN A 67 -2.84 7.01 -2.09
N GLY A 68 -4.04 7.37 -2.54
CA GLY A 68 -4.58 7.12 -3.88
C GLY A 68 -4.95 5.68 -4.13
N GLU A 69 -5.44 5.42 -5.34
CA GLU A 69 -5.71 4.07 -5.81
C GLU A 69 -4.41 3.35 -6.17
N ARG A 70 -4.16 2.19 -5.55
CA ARG A 70 -2.97 1.39 -5.83
C ARG A 70 -3.12 -0.07 -5.45
N PRO A 71 -2.25 -0.95 -5.99
CA PRO A 71 -2.14 -2.31 -5.49
C PRO A 71 -1.73 -2.34 -4.01
N VAL A 72 -2.39 -3.22 -3.25
CA VAL A 72 -2.08 -3.51 -1.85
C VAL A 72 -2.04 -5.01 -1.63
N LEU A 73 -1.10 -5.47 -0.81
CA LEU A 73 -0.97 -6.87 -0.39
C LEU A 73 -1.75 -7.11 0.90
N ILE A 74 -2.59 -8.14 0.93
CA ILE A 74 -3.27 -8.58 2.15
C ILE A 74 -2.27 -9.29 3.07
N ILE A 75 -2.03 -8.72 4.25
CA ILE A 75 -1.07 -9.27 5.24
C ILE A 75 -1.74 -9.94 6.44
N SER A 76 -3.00 -9.59 6.70
CA SER A 76 -3.81 -10.14 7.79
C SER A 76 -4.12 -11.63 7.55
N ASN A 77 -4.23 -12.39 8.65
CA ASN A 77 -4.51 -13.83 8.56
C ASN A 77 -5.95 -14.10 8.11
N ASP A 78 -6.16 -15.27 7.51
CA ASP A 78 -7.45 -15.65 6.91
C ASP A 78 -8.59 -15.80 7.93
N ARG A 79 -8.27 -16.08 9.21
CA ARG A 79 -9.28 -16.12 10.27
C ARG A 79 -9.92 -14.74 10.43
N ILE A 80 -9.13 -13.69 10.53
CA ILE A 80 -9.62 -12.30 10.62
C ILE A 80 -10.30 -11.89 9.32
N ASN A 81 -9.71 -12.22 8.16
CA ASN A 81 -10.25 -11.81 6.86
C ASN A 81 -11.65 -12.40 6.60
N ARG A 82 -11.94 -13.59 7.12
CA ARG A 82 -13.27 -14.23 7.00
C ARG A 82 -14.33 -13.61 7.90
N THR A 83 -13.96 -13.13 9.08
CA THR A 83 -14.93 -12.66 10.09
C THR A 83 -15.05 -11.15 10.19
N SER A 84 -14.06 -10.39 9.70
CA SER A 84 -14.04 -8.94 9.78
C SER A 84 -14.44 -8.29 8.46
N GLY A 85 -15.10 -7.13 8.56
CA GLY A 85 -15.33 -6.23 7.42
C GLY A 85 -14.08 -5.47 6.98
N SER A 86 -12.99 -5.58 7.75
CA SER A 86 -11.73 -4.91 7.47
C SER A 86 -10.56 -5.88 7.39
N VAL A 87 -9.55 -5.50 6.62
CA VAL A 87 -8.32 -6.27 6.43
C VAL A 87 -7.11 -5.37 6.65
N LYS A 88 -6.01 -5.97 7.14
CA LYS A 88 -4.70 -5.31 7.19
C LYS A 88 -4.00 -5.50 5.85
N VAL A 89 -3.46 -4.41 5.31
CA VAL A 89 -2.84 -4.37 3.98
C VAL A 89 -1.50 -3.64 4.01
N ALA A 90 -0.62 -4.01 3.07
CA ALA A 90 0.62 -3.32 2.78
C ALA A 90 0.57 -2.69 1.37
N PRO A 91 0.70 -1.37 1.21
CA PRO A 91 0.67 -0.74 -0.09
C PRO A 91 1.91 -1.06 -0.91
N LEU A 92 1.72 -1.27 -2.21
CA LEU A 92 2.81 -1.40 -3.19
C LEU A 92 3.11 -0.05 -3.81
N THR A 93 4.37 0.19 -4.17
CA THR A 93 4.79 1.35 -4.95
C THR A 93 5.75 0.98 -6.06
N THR A 94 5.64 1.68 -7.18
CA THR A 94 6.53 1.57 -8.33
C THR A 94 7.82 2.37 -8.13
N LYS A 95 7.86 3.25 -7.13
CA LYS A 95 9.03 4.06 -6.78
C LYS A 95 10.00 3.25 -5.94
N LEU A 96 10.89 2.52 -6.60
CA LEU A 96 11.87 1.65 -5.96
C LEU A 96 13.03 2.47 -5.37
N LYS A 97 13.18 2.48 -4.05
CA LYS A 97 14.39 3.00 -3.40
C LYS A 97 15.41 1.87 -3.29
N THR A 98 16.50 1.97 -4.04
CA THR A 98 17.51 0.90 -4.14
C THR A 98 18.82 1.30 -3.48
N LYS A 99 19.59 0.29 -3.08
CA LYS A 99 21.02 0.39 -2.78
C LYS A 99 21.73 -0.79 -3.40
N ILE A 100 23.00 -0.59 -3.71
CA ILE A 100 23.87 -1.63 -4.23
C ILE A 100 24.62 -2.26 -3.07
N ILE A 101 24.60 -3.58 -2.98
CA ILE A 101 25.43 -4.34 -2.05
C ILE A 101 26.30 -5.32 -2.84
N THR A 102 27.52 -5.53 -2.36
CA THR A 102 28.43 -6.55 -2.90
C THR A 102 28.48 -7.70 -1.92
N ASP A 103 28.18 -8.91 -2.38
CA ASP A 103 28.27 -10.08 -1.52
C ASP A 103 29.73 -10.52 -1.30
N ARG A 104 29.94 -11.46 -0.37
CA ARG A 104 31.29 -11.99 -0.03
C ARG A 104 32.01 -12.62 -1.23
N LYS A 105 31.30 -12.93 -2.32
CA LYS A 105 31.86 -13.50 -3.56
C LYS A 105 32.09 -12.43 -4.64
N GLY A 106 32.03 -11.15 -4.28
CA GLY A 106 32.22 -10.03 -5.20
C GLY A 106 31.02 -9.76 -6.11
N LYS A 107 29.87 -10.44 -5.93
CA LYS A 107 28.71 -10.24 -6.79
C LYS A 107 27.84 -9.10 -6.28
N THR A 108 27.65 -8.13 -7.16
CA THR A 108 26.81 -6.95 -6.92
C THR A 108 25.33 -7.29 -7.03
N LYS A 109 24.51 -6.84 -6.06
CA LYS A 109 23.06 -7.03 -6.01
C LYS A 109 22.37 -5.72 -5.72
N ILE A 110 21.30 -5.45 -6.45
CA ILE A 110 20.38 -4.33 -6.18
C ILE A 110 19.37 -4.81 -5.15
N VAL A 111 19.32 -4.15 -4.01
CA VAL A 111 18.40 -4.46 -2.91
C VAL A 111 17.64 -3.22 -2.49
N PRO A 112 16.52 -3.37 -1.77
CA PRO A 112 15.84 -2.22 -1.19
C PRO A 112 16.76 -1.44 -0.25
N ARG A 113 16.72 -0.11 -0.35
CA ARG A 113 17.46 0.78 0.55
C ARG A 113 16.93 0.69 1.98
N LEU A 114 15.61 0.59 2.12
CA LEU A 114 14.89 0.48 3.39
C LEU A 114 14.64 -0.99 3.73
N ALA A 115 14.93 -1.40 4.97
CA ALA A 115 14.77 -2.79 5.42
C ALA A 115 13.30 -3.26 5.40
N THR A 116 12.37 -2.32 5.57
CA THR A 116 10.91 -2.51 5.51
C THR A 116 10.37 -2.74 4.11
N HIS A 117 11.21 -2.56 3.06
CA HIS A 117 10.78 -2.74 1.68
C HIS A 117 11.03 -4.17 1.22
N TYR A 118 10.09 -4.70 0.43
CA TYR A 118 10.25 -5.97 -0.28
C TYR A 118 9.92 -5.79 -1.76
N PHE A 119 10.79 -6.24 -2.66
CA PHE A 119 10.53 -6.12 -4.09
C PHE A 119 9.81 -7.36 -4.62
N LEU A 120 8.62 -7.14 -5.15
CA LEU A 120 7.91 -8.09 -5.99
C LEU A 120 8.24 -7.78 -7.44
N LYS A 121 8.86 -8.76 -8.10
CA LYS A 121 9.39 -8.65 -9.46
C LYS A 121 8.30 -8.94 -10.48
N LYS A 122 8.16 -8.10 -11.51
CA LYS A 122 7.20 -8.33 -12.61
C LYS A 122 7.48 -9.65 -13.32
N GLU A 123 8.75 -10.02 -13.43
CA GLU A 123 9.17 -11.25 -14.10
C GLU A 123 8.67 -12.50 -13.36
N VAL A 124 8.47 -12.40 -12.04
CA VAL A 124 7.92 -13.47 -11.19
C VAL A 124 6.39 -13.36 -11.09
N TYR A 125 5.87 -12.13 -11.06
CA TYR A 125 4.45 -11.83 -10.92
C TYR A 125 3.95 -10.98 -12.11
N PRO A 126 3.62 -11.60 -13.26
CA PRO A 126 3.26 -10.88 -14.49
C PRO A 126 1.99 -10.01 -14.38
N PHE A 127 1.13 -10.29 -13.40
CA PHE A 127 -0.05 -9.46 -13.11
C PHE A 127 0.30 -8.08 -12.55
N LEU A 128 1.55 -7.85 -12.13
CA LEU A 128 2.04 -6.52 -11.81
C LEU A 128 2.43 -5.78 -13.09
N ALA A 129 1.94 -4.56 -13.26
CA ALA A 129 2.31 -3.71 -14.40
C ALA A 129 3.84 -3.48 -14.48
N GLN A 130 4.50 -3.40 -13.32
CA GLN A 130 5.95 -3.26 -13.16
C GLN A 130 6.43 -3.79 -11.80
N THR A 131 7.73 -4.06 -11.71
CA THR A 131 8.38 -4.42 -10.44
C THR A 131 8.08 -3.34 -9.39
N SER A 132 7.59 -3.79 -8.24
CA SER A 132 7.01 -2.93 -7.21
C SER A 132 7.56 -3.28 -5.82
N ALA A 133 7.69 -2.27 -4.97
CA ALA A 133 8.08 -2.41 -3.58
C ALA A 133 6.84 -2.46 -2.68
N VAL A 134 6.71 -3.52 -1.89
CA VAL A 134 5.78 -3.58 -0.75
C VAL A 134 6.39 -2.74 0.38
N LYS A 135 5.66 -1.71 0.85
CA LYS A 135 6.11 -0.80 1.91
C LYS A 135 5.53 -1.23 3.27
N LEU A 136 6.33 -1.88 4.11
CA LEU A 136 5.85 -2.40 5.39
C LEU A 136 5.88 -1.36 6.53
N GLU A 137 6.52 -0.22 6.34
CA GLU A 137 6.36 0.93 7.24
C GLU A 137 5.02 1.66 7.04
N GLU A 138 4.26 1.29 6.00
CA GLU A 138 2.98 1.92 5.61
C GLU A 138 1.80 0.94 5.77
N LEU A 139 1.94 -0.04 6.66
CA LEU A 139 0.85 -0.97 6.95
C LEU A 139 -0.36 -0.22 7.47
N THR A 140 -1.52 -0.53 6.89
CA THR A 140 -2.76 0.12 7.29
C THR A 140 -3.92 -0.87 7.30
N THR A 141 -5.04 -0.42 7.85
CA THR A 141 -6.29 -1.18 7.90
C THR A 141 -7.26 -0.52 6.94
N VAL A 142 -7.86 -1.32 6.06
CA VAL A 142 -8.90 -0.84 5.15
C VAL A 142 -10.15 -1.69 5.31
N ASN A 143 -11.31 -1.06 5.18
CA ASN A 143 -12.56 -1.78 5.02
C ASN A 143 -12.57 -2.47 3.64
N LYS A 144 -13.15 -3.67 3.53
CA LYS A 144 -13.25 -4.46 2.30
C LYS A 144 -13.88 -3.68 1.14
N VAL A 145 -14.78 -2.74 1.39
CA VAL A 145 -15.39 -1.87 0.35
C VAL A 145 -14.33 -1.09 -0.43
N ARG A 146 -13.18 -0.77 0.18
CA ARG A 146 -12.08 -0.08 -0.50
C ARG A 146 -11.31 -0.98 -1.46
N LEU A 147 -11.43 -2.30 -1.34
CA LEU A 147 -10.81 -3.27 -2.23
C LEU A 147 -11.65 -3.41 -3.50
N LYS A 148 -11.06 -3.07 -4.63
CA LYS A 148 -11.65 -3.19 -5.96
C LYS A 148 -11.29 -4.56 -6.54
N GLN A 149 -10.54 -4.58 -7.63
CA GLN A 149 -10.15 -5.79 -8.36
C GLN A 149 -9.07 -6.59 -7.62
N HIS A 150 -9.26 -7.91 -7.53
CA HIS A 150 -8.19 -8.86 -7.24
C HIS A 150 -7.29 -8.99 -8.48
N ILE A 151 -5.99 -8.71 -8.35
CA ILE A 151 -5.06 -8.76 -9.49
C ILE A 151 -4.16 -9.99 -9.48
N GLY A 152 -3.98 -10.65 -8.33
CA GLY A 152 -3.16 -11.86 -8.25
C GLY A 152 -2.80 -12.24 -6.82
N ASN A 153 -2.08 -13.35 -6.67
CA ASN A 153 -1.59 -13.85 -5.39
C ASN A 153 -0.07 -14.02 -5.46
N ILE A 154 0.63 -13.67 -4.38
CA ILE A 154 2.06 -13.95 -4.27
C ILE A 154 2.29 -15.36 -3.74
N ASP A 155 3.48 -15.91 -3.98
CA ASP A 155 3.84 -17.22 -3.44
C ASP A 155 4.15 -17.16 -1.94
N ASN A 156 4.13 -18.33 -1.30
CA ASN A 156 4.37 -18.45 0.14
C ASN A 156 5.81 -18.08 0.55
N ASN A 157 6.79 -18.23 -0.35
CA ASN A 157 8.19 -17.94 -0.05
C ASN A 157 8.41 -16.42 0.08
N ASP A 158 7.87 -15.64 -0.84
CA ASP A 158 7.87 -14.18 -0.77
C ASP A 158 7.00 -13.67 0.37
N LEU A 159 5.82 -14.27 0.59
CA LEU A 159 4.97 -13.93 1.73
C LEU A 159 5.70 -14.14 3.07
N ASN A 160 6.41 -15.26 3.24
CA ASN A 160 7.18 -15.53 4.47
C ASN A 160 8.30 -14.50 4.68
N LYS A 161 9.03 -14.11 3.63
CA LYS A 161 10.06 -13.07 3.70
C LYS A 161 9.46 -11.69 4.04
N ILE A 162 8.26 -11.41 3.53
CA ILE A 162 7.51 -10.21 3.88
C ILE A 162 7.10 -10.26 5.35
N MET A 163 6.58 -11.38 5.84
CA MET A 163 6.17 -11.51 7.23
C MET A 163 7.33 -11.39 8.22
N ASN A 164 8.53 -11.85 7.87
CA ASN A 164 9.73 -11.60 8.69
C ASN A 164 10.05 -10.10 8.81
N ARG A 165 9.80 -9.32 7.76
CA ARG A 165 9.96 -7.86 7.82
C ARG A 165 8.81 -7.19 8.58
N VAL A 166 7.60 -7.73 8.54
CA VAL A 166 6.50 -7.25 9.39
C VAL A 166 6.86 -7.42 10.86
N LYS A 167 7.44 -8.56 11.25
CA LYS A 167 7.95 -8.75 12.62
C LYS A 167 9.00 -7.70 12.97
N TRP A 168 9.96 -7.46 12.07
CA TRP A 168 10.95 -6.40 12.24
C TRP A 168 10.33 -5.00 12.41
N VAL A 169 9.27 -4.66 11.67
CA VAL A 169 8.56 -3.38 11.79
C VAL A 169 7.93 -3.19 13.17
N PHE A 170 7.46 -4.28 13.79
CA PHE A 170 6.79 -4.25 15.09
C PHE A 170 7.67 -4.67 16.27
N ASP A 171 8.97 -4.89 16.04
CA ASP A 171 9.93 -5.38 17.04
C ASP A 171 9.48 -6.69 17.72
N LEU A 172 9.04 -7.66 16.89
CA LEU A 172 8.56 -8.99 17.28
C LEU A 172 9.48 -10.14 16.88
#